data_AF-A0A660N1P3-F1
#
_entry.id   AF-A0A660N1P3-F1
#
_cell.length_a   1.000
_cell.length_b   1.000
_cell.length_c   1.000
_cell.angle_alpha   90.00
_cell.angle_beta   90.00
_cell.angle_gamma   90.00
#
_symmetry.space_group_name_H-M   'P 1'
#
loop_
_entity.id
_entity.type
_entity.pdbx_description
1 polymer ?
#
loop_
_entity_poly.entity_id
_entity_poly.type
_entity_poly.pdbx_seq_one_letter_code
_entity_poly.pdbx_strand_id
1 'polypeptide(L)'
;MKKVWHNLMVDAPSHRYPIYIGSGIFADFALLKAHIGKKVAIVTNDVVAPLYLDTLQNALRDNGVAAFAIVLPDGEQHKNHASLNAIYDGLLRHHADRKTTIIALGGGVVGDMAGFAAATYQRGIPFVQVPTTLLSQVDSSVGG
;
A
#
# COMPACT_ATOMS: atom_id res chain seq x y z
N MET A 1 -23.15 -7.19 8.56
CA MET A 1 -23.37 -5.85 7.95
C MET A 1 -22.53 -5.76 6.69
N LYS A 2 -23.06 -5.26 5.56
CA LYS A 2 -22.28 -5.11 4.32
C LYS A 2 -21.05 -4.24 4.64
N LYS A 3 -19.84 -4.77 4.46
CA LYS A 3 -18.59 -4.02 4.74
C LYS A 3 -18.25 -3.07 3.59
N VAL A 4 -18.40 -3.52 2.35
CA VAL A 4 -18.24 -2.71 1.13
C VAL A 4 -19.60 -2.24 0.64
N TRP A 5 -19.74 -0.95 0.32
CA TRP A 5 -20.99 -0.39 -0.21
C TRP A 5 -20.85 0.08 -1.66
N HIS A 6 -19.64 0.41 -2.11
CA HIS A 6 -19.35 0.74 -3.51
C HIS A 6 -18.10 0.02 -4.00
N ASN A 7 -18.15 -0.42 -5.26
CA ASN A 7 -17.02 -0.95 -6.01
C ASN A 7 -16.96 -0.21 -7.34
N LEU A 8 -15.89 0.54 -7.58
CA LEU A 8 -15.68 1.29 -8.81
C LEU A 8 -14.58 0.60 -9.60
N MET A 9 -14.86 0.24 -10.85
CA MET A 9 -13.82 -0.23 -11.77
C MET A 9 -13.26 0.97 -12.51
N VAL A 10 -11.96 1.21 -12.37
CA VAL A 10 -11.24 2.25 -13.11
C VAL A 10 -10.56 1.62 -14.30
N ASP A 11 -10.84 2.15 -15.48
CA ASP A 11 -10.19 1.79 -16.74
C ASP A 11 -9.13 2.86 -17.05
N ALA A 12 -7.89 2.62 -16.64
CA ALA A 12 -6.75 3.45 -17.00
C ALA A 12 -6.17 3.00 -18.35
N PRO A 13 -5.43 3.85 -19.08
CA PRO A 13 -4.91 3.50 -20.41
C PRO A 13 -4.07 2.21 -20.46
N SER A 14 -3.39 1.87 -19.36
CA SER A 14 -2.48 0.71 -19.29
C SER A 14 -2.99 -0.46 -18.46
N HIS A 15 -4.01 -0.27 -17.63
CA HIS A 15 -4.48 -1.30 -16.69
C HIS A 15 -5.88 -1.00 -16.15
N ARG A 16 -6.52 -2.02 -15.59
CA ARG A 16 -7.85 -1.94 -14.97
C ARG A 16 -7.77 -2.38 -13.53
N TYR A 17 -8.33 -1.60 -12.62
CA TYR A 17 -8.29 -1.91 -11.18
C TYR A 17 -9.59 -1.55 -10.45
N PRO A 18 -9.94 -2.29 -9.38
CA PRO A 18 -11.08 -1.95 -8.53
C PRO A 18 -10.69 -0.95 -7.44
N ILE A 19 -11.64 -0.08 -7.09
CA ILE A 19 -11.63 0.73 -5.86
C ILE A 19 -12.79 0.24 -4.99
N TYR A 20 -12.46 -0.32 -3.82
CA TYR A 20 -13.44 -0.75 -2.84
C TYR A 20 -13.67 0.32 -1.79
N ILE A 21 -14.91 0.76 -1.61
CA ILE A 21 -15.29 1.81 -0.65
C ILE A 21 -16.33 1.24 0.32
N GLY A 22 -16.07 1.40 1.61
CA GLY A 22 -16.91 0.84 2.64
C GLY A 22 -16.40 1.13 4.05
N SER A 23 -17.08 0.56 5.04
CA SER A 23 -16.76 0.71 6.45
C SER A 23 -16.20 -0.60 7.02
N GLY A 24 -15.11 -0.50 7.79
CA GLY A 24 -14.45 -1.66 8.39
C GLY A 24 -13.83 -2.62 7.37
N ILE A 25 -13.47 -2.13 6.18
CA ILE A 25 -12.88 -2.92 5.08
C ILE A 25 -11.35 -2.97 5.12
N PHE A 26 -10.74 -2.14 5.97
CA PHE A 26 -9.30 -1.88 6.01
C PHE A 26 -8.42 -3.15 6.03
N ALA A 27 -8.82 -4.15 6.81
CA ALA A 27 -8.10 -5.42 6.96
C ALA A 27 -8.92 -6.61 6.42
N ASP A 28 -9.84 -6.35 5.48
CA ASP A 28 -10.61 -7.42 4.85
C ASP A 28 -9.73 -8.17 3.85
N PHE A 29 -9.14 -9.27 4.30
CA PHE A 29 -8.25 -10.09 3.48
C PHE A 29 -8.92 -10.56 2.18
N ALA A 30 -10.23 -10.77 2.16
CA ALA A 30 -10.92 -11.20 0.95
C ALA A 30 -10.80 -10.18 -0.19
N LEU A 31 -10.72 -8.88 0.15
CA LEU A 31 -10.50 -7.81 -0.82
C LEU A 31 -9.05 -7.75 -1.29
N LEU A 32 -8.09 -8.00 -0.39
CA LEU A 32 -6.67 -7.94 -0.72
C LEU A 32 -6.18 -9.18 -1.49
N LYS A 33 -6.74 -10.35 -1.22
CA LYS A 33 -6.24 -11.67 -1.67
C LYS A 33 -6.01 -11.75 -3.18
N ALA A 34 -6.85 -11.09 -3.98
CA ALA A 34 -6.75 -11.10 -5.43
C ALA A 34 -5.64 -10.18 -5.99
N HIS A 35 -5.16 -9.23 -5.18
CA HIS A 35 -4.29 -8.12 -5.60
C HIS A 35 -2.88 -8.18 -4.98
N ILE A 36 -2.61 -9.15 -4.11
CA ILE A 36 -1.33 -9.29 -3.41
C ILE A 36 -0.62 -10.63 -3.74
N GLY A 37 0.71 -10.60 -3.71
CA GLY A 37 1.56 -11.78 -3.79
C GLY A 37 1.71 -12.52 -2.45
N LYS A 38 2.60 -13.51 -2.41
CA LYS A 38 2.91 -14.28 -1.19
C LYS A 38 3.71 -13.48 -0.14
N LYS A 39 4.32 -12.38 -0.57
CA LYS A 39 5.14 -11.49 0.25
C LYS A 39 4.67 -10.05 0.05
N VAL A 40 4.50 -9.34 1.16
CA VAL A 40 4.00 -7.97 1.20
C VAL A 40 4.99 -7.08 1.95
N ALA A 41 5.31 -5.93 1.34
CA ALA A 41 6.00 -4.82 2.01
C ALA A 41 4.97 -3.72 2.29
N ILE A 42 4.72 -3.43 3.57
CA ILE A 42 3.81 -2.35 3.97
C ILE A 42 4.64 -1.09 4.17
N VAL A 43 4.43 -0.08 3.34
CA VAL A 43 5.06 1.24 3.51
C VAL A 43 4.06 2.15 4.20
N THR A 44 4.47 2.76 5.31
CA THR A 44 3.63 3.67 6.11
C THR A 44 4.49 4.75 6.77
N ASN A 45 3.90 5.61 7.59
CA ASN A 45 4.63 6.59 8.40
C ASN A 45 4.47 6.33 9.91
N ASP A 46 5.27 7.02 10.72
CA ASP A 46 5.29 6.92 12.19
C ASP A 46 3.98 7.37 12.87
N VAL A 47 3.12 8.13 12.19
CA VAL A 47 1.79 8.54 12.67
C VAL A 47 0.71 7.47 12.40
N VAL A 48 0.70 6.89 11.20
CA VAL A 48 -0.31 5.92 10.72
C VAL A 48 0.01 4.51 11.20
N ALA A 49 1.30 4.17 11.35
CA ALA A 49 1.74 2.87 11.82
C ALA A 49 1.06 2.42 13.14
N PRO A 50 1.12 3.18 14.25
CA PRO A 50 0.52 2.74 15.52
C PRO A 50 -1.00 2.61 15.47
N LEU A 51 -1.67 3.19 14.46
CA LEU A 51 -3.12 3.14 14.32
C LEU A 51 -3.61 1.90 13.58
N TYR A 52 -2.88 1.49 12.54
CA TYR A 52 -3.42 0.54 11.56
C TYR A 52 -2.46 -0.57 11.13
N LEU A 53 -1.15 -0.43 11.34
CA LEU A 53 -0.15 -1.38 10.83
C LEU A 53 -0.38 -2.79 11.39
N ASP A 54 -0.51 -2.91 12.71
CA ASP A 54 -0.69 -4.21 13.38
C ASP A 54 -1.94 -4.92 12.88
N THR A 55 -3.03 -4.18 12.69
CA THR A 55 -4.29 -4.73 12.17
C THR A 55 -4.10 -5.34 10.78
N LEU A 56 -3.40 -4.65 9.88
CA LEU A 56 -3.12 -5.16 8.53
C LEU A 56 -2.13 -6.34 8.54
N GLN A 57 -1.04 -6.24 9.32
CA GLN A 57 -0.06 -7.31 9.43
C GLN A 57 -0.67 -8.58 10.02
N ASN A 58 -1.51 -8.46 11.05
CA ASN A 58 -2.23 -9.59 11.64
C ASN A 58 -3.14 -10.25 10.60
N ALA A 59 -3.94 -9.47 9.87
CA ALA A 59 -4.81 -10.02 8.82
C ALA A 59 -4.03 -10.77 7.72
N LEU A 60 -2.86 -10.27 7.31
CA LEU A 60 -2.00 -10.94 6.34
C LEU A 60 -1.38 -12.22 6.92
N ARG A 61 -0.83 -12.15 8.15
CA ARG A 61 -0.20 -13.27 8.84
C ARG A 61 -1.18 -14.42 9.10
N ASP A 62 -2.38 -14.09 9.58
CA ASP A 62 -3.43 -15.06 9.90
C ASP A 62 -3.93 -15.80 8.63
N ASN A 63 -3.65 -15.24 7.45
CA ASN A 63 -3.93 -15.86 6.15
C ASN A 63 -2.66 -16.39 5.44
N GLY A 64 -1.54 -16.53 6.15
CA GLY A 64 -0.31 -17.15 5.66
C GLY A 64 0.49 -16.29 4.67
N VAL A 65 0.26 -14.98 4.63
CA VAL A 65 1.03 -14.03 3.81
C VAL A 65 2.15 -13.43 4.63
N ALA A 66 3.40 -13.57 4.14
CA ALA A 66 4.55 -12.97 4.80
C ALA A 66 4.53 -11.46 4.60
N ALA A 67 4.52 -10.68 5.68
CA ALA A 67 4.50 -9.22 5.63
C ALA A 67 5.62 -8.61 6.48
N PHE A 68 6.21 -7.52 6.00
CA PHE A 68 7.13 -6.69 6.76
C PHE A 68 6.80 -5.21 6.54
N ALA A 69 7.21 -4.36 7.47
CA ALA A 69 6.89 -2.94 7.46
C ALA A 69 8.13 -2.08 7.19
N ILE A 70 7.93 -0.99 6.46
CA ILE A 70 8.89 0.09 6.27
C ILE A 70 8.19 1.36 6.75
N VAL A 71 8.62 1.88 7.88
CA VAL A 71 8.02 3.05 8.53
C VAL A 71 8.89 4.27 8.23
N LEU A 72 8.30 5.26 7.57
CA LEU A 72 8.91 6.55 7.23
C LEU A 72 8.54 7.61 8.27
N PRO A 73 9.35 8.66 8.46
CA PRO A 73 8.91 9.85 9.19
C PRO A 73 7.75 10.55 8.46
N ASP A 74 6.76 11.04 9.19
CA ASP A 74 5.62 11.78 8.61
C ASP A 74 5.97 13.21 8.15
N GLY A 75 5.30 13.66 7.08
CA GLY A 75 5.38 15.02 6.55
C GLY A 75 5.88 15.13 5.10
N GLU A 76 5.41 16.16 4.38
CA GLU A 76 5.76 16.41 2.98
C GLU A 76 7.27 16.61 2.78
N GLN A 77 7.99 17.17 3.77
CA GLN A 77 9.44 17.34 3.70
C GLN A 77 10.19 16.01 3.54
N HIS A 78 9.56 14.89 3.92
CA HIS A 78 10.09 13.54 3.75
C HIS A 78 9.72 12.91 2.41
N LYS A 79 8.98 13.60 1.54
CA LYS A 79 8.73 13.20 0.15
C LYS A 79 9.97 13.48 -0.72
N ASN A 80 11.04 12.74 -0.46
CA ASN A 80 12.35 12.99 -1.04
C ASN A 80 13.12 11.67 -1.29
N HIS A 81 14.26 11.78 -1.97
CA HIS A 81 15.08 10.61 -2.33
C HIS A 81 15.60 9.83 -1.11
N ALA A 82 15.78 10.45 0.05
CA ALA A 82 16.25 9.74 1.24
C ALA A 82 15.19 8.75 1.75
N SER A 83 13.92 9.17 1.81
CA SER A 83 12.81 8.28 2.15
C SER A 83 12.60 7.20 1.09
N LEU A 84 12.80 7.53 -0.19
CA LEU A 84 12.73 6.55 -1.27
C LEU A 84 13.81 5.47 -1.11
N ASN A 85 15.04 5.87 -0.78
CA ASN A 85 16.14 4.93 -0.52
C ASN A 85 15.86 4.08 0.72
N ALA A 86 15.23 4.63 1.75
CA ALA A 86 14.80 3.83 2.91
C ALA A 86 13.80 2.74 2.53
N ILE A 87 12.90 3.00 1.56
CA ILE A 87 12.02 1.97 1.00
C ILE A 87 12.84 0.90 0.27
N TYR A 88 13.76 1.28 -0.62
CA TYR A 88 14.59 0.30 -1.35
C TYR A 88 15.44 -0.55 -0.42
N ASP A 89 16.06 0.07 0.59
CA ASP A 89 16.84 -0.65 1.58
C ASP A 89 15.97 -1.67 2.33
N GLY A 90 14.76 -1.28 2.75
CA GLY A 90 13.82 -2.19 3.39
C GLY A 90 13.47 -3.37 2.49
N LEU A 91 13.16 -3.11 1.21
CA LEU A 91 12.88 -4.15 0.22
C LEU A 91 14.07 -5.11 0.05
N LEU A 92 15.29 -4.58 -0.09
CA LEU A 92 16.51 -5.37 -0.28
C LEU A 92 16.86 -6.20 0.96
N ARG A 93 16.80 -5.60 2.16
CA ARG A 93 17.06 -6.29 3.45
C ARG A 93 16.13 -7.48 3.65
N HIS A 94 14.88 -7.36 3.20
CA HIS A 94 13.90 -8.43 3.28
C HIS A 94 13.87 -9.33 2.05
N HIS A 95 14.83 -9.23 1.13
CA HIS A 95 14.90 -10.03 -0.10
C HIS A 95 13.58 -9.97 -0.88
N ALA A 96 13.02 -8.78 -1.06
CA ALA A 96 11.85 -8.55 -1.90
C ALA A 96 12.21 -8.81 -3.37
N ASP A 97 11.40 -9.63 -4.04
CA ASP A 97 11.52 -9.94 -5.45
C ASP A 97 10.44 -9.25 -6.29
N ARG A 98 10.46 -9.45 -7.60
CA ARG A 98 9.45 -8.92 -8.54
C ARG A 98 7.99 -9.34 -8.26
N LYS A 99 7.77 -10.33 -7.39
CA LYS A 99 6.42 -10.82 -7.00
C LYS A 99 5.98 -10.26 -5.65
N THR A 100 6.86 -9.53 -4.96
CA THR A 100 6.53 -8.86 -3.70
C THR A 100 5.58 -7.70 -3.99
N THR A 101 4.49 -7.61 -3.24
CA THR A 101 3.54 -6.50 -3.37
C THR A 101 3.88 -5.41 -2.38
N ILE A 102 3.95 -4.16 -2.84
CA ILE A 102 3.98 -3.00 -1.95
C ILE A 102 2.53 -2.61 -1.62
N ILE A 103 2.23 -2.46 -0.34
CA ILE A 103 1.00 -1.80 0.14
C ILE A 103 1.37 -0.43 0.70
N ALA A 104 0.83 0.64 0.12
CA ALA A 104 0.90 1.98 0.67
C ALA A 104 -0.20 2.18 1.71
N LEU A 105 0.17 2.20 2.99
CA LEU A 105 -0.71 2.46 4.12
C LEU A 105 -0.50 3.89 4.61
N GLY A 106 -1.31 4.84 4.15
CA GLY A 106 -1.18 6.24 4.57
C GLY A 106 -1.92 7.25 3.70
N GLY A 107 -1.56 8.53 3.86
CA GLY A 107 -2.04 9.63 3.02
C GLY A 107 -1.33 9.72 1.67
N GLY A 108 -1.51 10.84 0.97
CA GLY A 108 -0.95 11.07 -0.38
C GLY A 108 0.58 10.98 -0.43
N VAL A 109 1.28 11.48 0.60
CA VAL A 109 2.76 11.39 0.69
C VAL A 109 3.25 9.95 0.65
N VAL A 110 2.68 9.08 1.49
CA VAL A 110 3.03 7.66 1.52
C VAL A 110 2.64 7.00 0.19
N GLY A 111 1.46 7.33 -0.34
CA GLY A 111 0.97 6.84 -1.63
C GLY A 111 1.95 7.12 -2.78
N ASP A 112 2.37 8.37 -2.94
CA ASP A 112 3.29 8.77 -4.01
C ASP A 112 4.66 8.12 -3.86
N MET A 113 5.22 8.13 -2.64
CA MET A 113 6.55 7.57 -2.36
C MET A 113 6.59 6.06 -2.59
N ALA A 114 5.60 5.33 -2.08
CA ALA A 114 5.50 3.89 -2.24
C ALA A 114 5.13 3.50 -3.68
N GLY A 115 4.26 4.26 -4.34
CA GLY A 115 3.91 4.07 -5.75
C GLY A 115 5.10 4.26 -6.66
N PHE A 116 5.88 5.33 -6.47
CA PHE A 116 7.11 5.55 -7.23
C PHE A 116 8.15 4.47 -6.96
N ALA A 117 8.31 4.04 -5.71
CA ALA A 117 9.18 2.92 -5.36
C ALA A 117 8.75 1.62 -6.04
N ALA A 118 7.44 1.32 -6.07
CA ALA A 118 6.90 0.14 -6.72
C ALA A 118 7.12 0.15 -8.25
N ALA A 119 6.96 1.31 -8.89
CA ALA A 119 7.16 1.46 -10.33
C ALA A 119 8.62 1.26 -10.76
N THR A 120 9.58 1.58 -9.89
CA THR A 120 11.01 1.62 -10.24
C THR A 120 11.81 0.45 -9.67
N TYR A 121 11.41 -0.11 -8.52
CA TYR A 121 12.07 -1.28 -7.94
C TYR A 121 11.96 -2.48 -8.87
N GLN A 122 13.10 -3.06 -9.26
CA GLN A 122 13.19 -4.15 -10.25
C GLN A 122 12.41 -3.90 -11.56
N ARG A 123 12.29 -2.62 -11.97
CA ARG A 123 11.52 -2.16 -13.14
C ARG A 123 10.00 -2.38 -13.06
N GLY A 124 9.46 -2.45 -11.84
CA GLY A 124 8.03 -2.55 -11.60
C GLY A 124 7.67 -3.80 -10.81
N ILE A 125 6.96 -3.61 -9.70
CA ILE A 125 6.39 -4.68 -8.88
C ILE A 125 4.92 -4.37 -8.52
N PRO A 126 4.11 -5.36 -8.12
CA PRO A 126 2.72 -5.14 -7.76
C PRO A 126 2.55 -4.09 -6.65
N PHE A 127 1.51 -3.28 -6.76
CA PHE A 127 1.24 -2.15 -5.86
C PHE A 127 -0.24 -2.09 -5.49
N VAL A 128 -0.53 -1.81 -4.22
CA VAL A 128 -1.88 -1.59 -3.70
C VAL A 128 -1.89 -0.34 -2.82
N GLN A 129 -2.86 0.54 -3.04
CA GLN A 129 -3.08 1.70 -2.17
C GLN A 129 -4.13 1.40 -1.10
N VAL A 130 -3.86 1.84 0.14
CA VAL A 130 -4.80 1.86 1.26
C VAL A 130 -4.81 3.29 1.82
N PRO A 131 -5.54 4.22 1.17
CA PRO A 131 -5.50 5.64 1.51
C PRO A 131 -6.22 5.96 2.82
N THR A 132 -5.53 6.63 3.75
CA THR A 132 -6.05 6.94 5.10
C THR A 132 -6.46 8.41 5.29
N THR A 133 -6.36 9.24 4.26
CA THR A 133 -6.84 10.63 4.28
C THR A 133 -7.94 10.81 3.24
N LEU A 134 -8.90 11.68 3.52
CA LEU A 134 -9.99 11.94 2.57
C LEU A 134 -9.46 12.47 1.23
N LEU A 135 -8.46 13.35 1.26
CA LEU A 135 -7.83 13.86 0.04
C LEU A 135 -7.21 12.74 -0.79
N SER A 136 -6.42 11.84 -0.18
CA SER A 136 -5.84 10.71 -0.93
C SER A 136 -6.87 9.69 -1.40
N GLN A 137 -8.02 9.58 -0.74
CA GLN A 137 -9.12 8.72 -1.18
C GLN A 137 -9.78 9.22 -2.48
N VAL A 138 -9.83 10.53 -2.69
CA VAL A 138 -10.53 11.15 -3.84
C VAL A 138 -9.60 11.61 -4.96
N ASP A 139 -8.34 11.88 -4.67
CA ASP A 139 -7.37 12.48 -5.61
C ASP A 139 -6.23 11.52 -5.96
N SER A 140 -5.64 10.85 -4.97
CA SER A 140 -4.52 9.91 -5.20
C SER A 140 -4.94 8.53 -5.72
N SER A 141 -6.24 8.22 -5.72
CA SER A 141 -6.79 6.92 -6.14
C SER A 141 -6.97 6.81 -7.66
N VAL A 142 -6.89 7.92 -8.40
CA VAL A 142 -7.05 8.01 -9.85
C VAL A 142 -6.03 9.00 -10.43
N GLY A 143 -5.08 8.53 -11.24
CA GLY A 143 -4.09 9.42 -11.89
C GLY A 143 -2.72 8.79 -12.15
N GLY A 144 -2.43 7.63 -11.57
CA GLY A 144 -1.20 6.86 -11.76
C GLY A 144 -1.18 5.57 -10.97
#